data_AF-X1KV74-F1
#
_entry.id   AF-X1KV74-F1
#
_cell.length_a   1.000
_cell.length_b   1.000
_cell.length_c   1.000
_cell.angle_alpha   90.00
_cell.angle_beta   90.00
_cell.angle_gamma   90.00
#
_symmetry.space_group_name_H-M   'P 1'
#
loop_
_entity.id
_entity.type
_entity.pdbx_description
1 polymer ?
#
loop_
_entity_poly.entity_id
_entity_poly.type
_entity_poly.pdbx_seq_one_letter_code
_entity_poly.pdbx_strand_id
1 'polypeptide(L)' 'TGIIGSLLCQGAGLVESAVCGVFIHGLAADIMVKETSRTSLTATDLLEGIKRVFLEVEKIKY' A
#
# COMPACT_ATOMS: atom_id res chain seq x y z
N THR A 1 3.04 -0.65 9.35
CA THR A 1 4.30 -0.09 9.88
C THR A 1 5.34 0.17 8.81
N GLY A 2 5.77 -0.83 8.03
CA GLY A 2 6.84 -0.65 7.02
C GLY A 2 6.59 0.46 6.00
N ILE A 3 5.36 0.56 5.46
CA ILE A 3 4.98 1.60 4.46
C ILE A 3 5.08 3.01 5.04
N ILE A 4 4.54 3.23 6.24
CA ILE A 4 4.60 4.55 6.91
C ILE A 4 6.06 4.91 7.19
N GLY A 5 6.85 3.96 7.72
CA GLY A 5 8.27 4.16 7.99
C GLY A 5 9.07 4.50 6.73
N SER A 6 8.80 3.84 5.60
CA SER A 6 9.51 4.13 4.35
C SER A 6 9.19 5.52 3.81
N LEU A 7 7.95 6.00 3.94
CA LEU A 7 7.57 7.36 3.56
C LEU A 7 8.26 8.41 4.45
N LEU A 8 8.30 8.18 5.76
CA LEU A 8 9.03 9.04 6.69
C LEU A 8 10.52 9.12 6.35
N CYS A 9 11.16 7.98 6.06
CA CYS A 9 12.58 7.95 5.66
C CYS A 9 12.86 8.69 4.35
N GLN A 10 11.85 8.88 3.49
CA GLN A 10 11.95 9.68 2.27
C GLN A 10 11.72 11.19 2.51
N GLY A 11 11.48 11.60 3.75
CA GLY A 11 11.28 13.00 4.12
C GLY A 11 9.83 13.48 4.05
N ALA A 12 8.85 12.57 3.93
CA ALA A 12 7.45 12.94 4.06
C ALA A 12 7.11 13.32 5.52
N GLY A 13 6.14 14.23 5.69
CA GLY A 13 5.70 14.64 7.01
C GLY A 13 4.99 13.53 7.79
N LEU A 14 4.84 13.71 9.10
CA LEU A 14 4.27 12.68 9.99
C LEU A 14 2.84 12.31 9.61
N VAL A 15 2.00 13.32 9.39
CA VAL A 15 0.58 13.13 9.07
C VAL A 15 0.44 12.56 7.67
N GLU A 16 1.18 13.10 6.70
CA GLU A 16 1.19 12.65 5.31
C GLU A 16 1.62 11.19 5.22
N SER A 17 2.70 10.81 5.91
CA SER A 17 3.18 9.43 5.93
C SER A 17 2.16 8.47 6.54
N ALA A 18 1.50 8.87 7.62
CA ALA A 18 0.47 8.06 8.25
C ALA A 18 -0.75 7.88 7.33
N VAL A 19 -1.26 8.98 6.76
CA VAL A 19 -2.43 8.96 5.87
C VAL A 19 -2.13 8.17 4.61
N CYS A 20 -1.04 8.48 3.90
CA CYS A 20 -0.65 7.77 2.68
C CYS A 20 -0.35 6.30 2.96
N GLY A 21 0.35 5.99 4.05
CA GLY A 21 0.70 4.61 4.38
C GLY A 21 -0.51 3.73 4.71
N VAL A 22 -1.52 4.27 5.42
CA VAL A 22 -2.79 3.56 5.69
C VAL A 22 -3.61 3.42 4.41
N PHE A 23 -3.67 4.47 3.58
CA PHE A 23 -4.35 4.42 2.29
C PHE A 23 -3.76 3.35 1.36
N ILE A 24 -2.43 3.33 1.21
CA ILE A 24 -1.73 2.33 0.38
C ILE A 24 -2.00 0.91 0.90
N HIS A 25 -1.99 0.70 2.21
CA HIS A 25 -2.28 -0.61 2.79
C HIS A 25 -3.72 -1.07 2.51
N GLY A 26 -4.70 -0.20 2.69
CA GLY A 26 -6.11 -0.50 2.40
C GLY A 26 -6.34 -0.80 0.92
N LEU A 27 -5.81 0.04 0.04
CA LEU A 27 -5.93 -0.16 -1.40
C LEU A 27 -5.25 -1.46 -1.88
N ALA A 28 -4.09 -1.80 -1.30
CA ALA A 28 -3.41 -3.07 -1.58
C ALA A 28 -4.29 -4.27 -1.19
N ALA A 29 -4.97 -4.22 -0.04
CA ALA A 29 -5.93 -5.24 0.34
C ALA A 29 -7.12 -5.30 -0.64
N ASP A 30 -7.72 -4.16 -0.99
CA ASP A 30 -8.86 -4.09 -1.93
C ASP A 30 -8.53 -4.67 -3.32
N ILE A 31 -7.28 -4.55 -3.76
CA ILE A 31 -6.79 -5.20 -4.99
C ILE A 31 -6.71 -6.72 -4.79
N MET A 32 -6.05 -7.17 -3.72
CA MET A 32 -5.72 -8.59 -3.54
C MET A 32 -6.91 -9.45 -3.14
N VAL A 33 -7.92 -8.92 -2.44
CA VAL A 33 -9.13 -9.68 -2.08
C VAL A 33 -9.90 -10.21 -3.28
N LYS A 34 -9.67 -9.67 -4.49
CA LYS A 34 -10.25 -10.17 -5.74
C LYS A 34 -9.66 -11.52 -6.17
N GLU A 35 -8.44 -11.83 -5.72
CA GLU A 35 -7.71 -13.06 -6.05
C GLU A 35 -7.69 -14.03 -4.86
N THR A 36 -7.64 -13.50 -3.64
CA THR A 36 -7.45 -14.30 -2.42
C THR A 36 -8.72 -14.45 -1.59
N SER A 37 -9.83 -13.77 -1.91
CA SER A 37 -10.96 -13.53 -1.00
C SER A 37 -10.61 -12.69 0.23
N ARG A 38 -11.64 -12.13 0.89
CA ARG A 38 -11.48 -11.36 2.14
C ARG A 38 -11.01 -12.21 3.32
N THR A 39 -11.44 -13.47 3.38
CA THR A 39 -11.19 -14.34 4.52
C THR A 39 -9.81 -15.00 4.47
N SER A 40 -9.32 -15.29 3.27
CA SER A 40 -8.00 -15.94 3.06
C SER A 40 -6.89 -14.98 2.66
N LEU A 41 -7.14 -13.67 2.60
CA LEU A 41 -6.08 -12.67 2.41
C LEU A 41 -5.05 -12.78 3.55
N THR A 42 -3.78 -12.92 3.18
CA THR A 42 -2.66 -12.93 4.12
C THR A 42 -1.78 -11.69 3.99
N ALA A 43 -0.89 -11.49 4.97
CA ALA A 43 0.12 -10.43 4.91
C ALA A 43 1.11 -10.61 3.73
N THR A 44 1.37 -11.86 3.30
CA THR A 44 2.25 -12.15 2.17
C THR A 44 1.61 -11.73 0.85
N ASP A 45 0.31 -11.97 0.67
CA ASP A 45 -0.45 -11.52 -0.51
C ASP A 45 -0.45 -9.99 -0.62
N LEU A 46 -0.58 -9.33 0.53
CA LEU A 46 -0.51 -7.87 0.65
C LEU A 46 0.80 -7.28 0.11
N LEU A 47 1.92 -8.02 0.15
CA LEU A 47 3.18 -7.56 -0.44
C LEU A 47 3.06 -7.38 -1.97
N GLU A 48 2.34 -8.27 -2.64
CA GLU A 48 2.04 -8.15 -4.07
C GLU A 48 1.06 -7.00 -4.33
N GLY A 49 0.03 -6.86 -3.48
CA GLY A 49 -0.89 -5.72 -3.52
C GLY A 49 -0.18 -4.37 -3.45
N ILE A 50 0.81 -4.23 -2.57
CA ILE A 50 1.59 -2.98 -2.41
C ILE A 50 2.34 -2.65 -3.71
N LYS A 51 2.96 -3.63 -4.38
CA LYS A 51 3.63 -3.39 -5.68
C LYS A 51 2.66 -2.85 -6.72
N ARG A 52 1.47 -3.45 -6.81
CA ARG A 52 0.43 -3.02 -7.76
C ARG A 52 -0.05 -1.61 -7.47
N VAL A 53 -0.20 -1.23 -6.20
CA VAL A 53 -0.52 0.16 -5.84
C VAL A 53 0.53 1.13 -6.37
N PHE A 54 1.82 0.85 -6.18
CA PHE A 54 2.88 1.74 -6.68
C PHE A 54 2.91 1.82 -8.21
N LEU A 55 2.67 0.71 -8.91
CA LEU A 55 2.54 0.72 -10.38
C LEU A 55 1.39 1.63 -10.85
N GLU A 56 0.24 1.64 -10.17
CA GLU A 56 -0.86 2.54 -10.50
C GLU A 56 -0.52 4.01 -10.19
N VAL A 57 0.15 4.29 -9.07
CA VAL A 57 0.57 5.66 -8.70
C VAL A 57 1.58 6.21 -9.71
N GLU A 58 2.52 5.39 -10.19
CA GLU A 58 3.52 5.80 -11.17
C GLU A 58 2.90 6.20 -12.51
N LYS A 59 1.82 5.52 -12.95
CA LYS A 59 1.06 5.89 -14.16
C LYS A 59 0.36 7.24 -14.09
N ILE A 60 0.15 7.78 -12.89
CA ILE A 60 -0.44 9.12 -12.70
C ILE A 60 0.67 10.18 -12.78
N LYS A 61 1.88 9.81 -12.38
CA LYS A 61 3.02 10.72 -12.27
C LYS A 61 3.76 10.92 -13.60
N TYR A 62 3.66 9.97 -14.52
CA TYR A 62 4.31 9.96 -15.84
C TYR A 62 3.30 9.62 -16.93
#